data_AF-A0A3D5KNG1-F1
#
_entry.id   AF-A0A3D5KNG1-F1
#
_cell.length_a   1.000
_cell.length_b   1.000
_cell.length_c   1.000
_cell.angle_alpha   90.00
_cell.angle_beta   90.00
_cell.angle_gamma   90.00
#
_symmetry.space_group_name_H-M   'P 1'
#
loop_
_entity.id
_entity.type
_entity.pdbx_description
1 polymer ?
#
loop_
_entity_poly.entity_id
_entity_poly.type
_entity_poly.pdbx_seq_one_letter_code
_entity_poly.pdbx_strand_id
1 'polypeptide(L)'
;MESPLLSFWWIIVLIICIALYKYILRFLFGMVIVPEDRIGLVTKKFVLFGENRELPDGRIIATKGEAGFQAKTLAPGLYFWKWVWQYEVSMEKFTIIPEGKIGLVLSKDGAAIPTGNILANKVDSDNFQDAEKFLVNGGQRGRQSAYITAGSYRINTLLFNVSMTDMVRIQESKVGIVTTLDGLPIEAGQIAGKLAEGHNNFQDFDAFIRNGGNRGLQPQVILAGSYNLNPWAVQIEEIPMMEIPIGYVGVVISYVGQEGHDLTGSEFKHGNIVEKGRKGVWLEPLGPGKYPINVYTMKVELVPTTNLVLNWASARSEAHNLDKNLSTITVRSKDGFPFNLDVAQIIHV
;
A
#
# COMPACT_ATOMS: atom_id res chain seq x y z
N MET A 1 -80.22 -31.52 -8.14
CA MET A 1 -79.71 -30.18 -7.78
C MET A 1 -78.23 -30.34 -7.48
N GLU A 2 -77.37 -30.21 -8.49
CA GLU A 2 -75.93 -30.13 -8.23
C GLU A 2 -75.65 -28.78 -7.59
N SER A 3 -74.93 -28.80 -6.47
CA SER A 3 -74.64 -27.61 -5.69
C SER A 3 -73.80 -26.65 -6.56
N PRO A 4 -74.19 -25.36 -6.71
CA PRO A 4 -73.45 -24.40 -7.51
C PRO A 4 -71.99 -24.21 -7.04
N LEU A 5 -71.68 -24.61 -5.80
CA LEU A 5 -70.33 -24.66 -5.24
C LEU A 5 -69.40 -25.65 -5.95
N LEU A 6 -69.90 -26.76 -6.50
CA LEU A 6 -69.08 -27.70 -7.29
C LEU A 6 -68.76 -27.16 -8.69
N SER A 7 -69.63 -26.31 -9.25
CA SER A 7 -69.45 -25.78 -10.61
C SER A 7 -68.43 -24.63 -10.70
N PHE A 8 -68.23 -23.87 -9.61
CA PHE A 8 -67.32 -22.70 -9.57
C PHE A 8 -65.98 -22.94 -8.86
N TRP A 9 -65.63 -24.19 -8.55
CA TRP A 9 -64.36 -24.53 -7.87
C TRP A 9 -63.10 -24.03 -8.62
N TRP A 10 -63.17 -23.97 -9.96
CA TRP A 10 -62.09 -23.46 -10.81
C TRP A 10 -61.81 -21.97 -10.57
N ILE A 11 -62.80 -21.16 -10.17
CA ILE A 11 -62.60 -19.75 -9.82
C ILE A 11 -61.76 -19.63 -8.56
N ILE A 12 -62.00 -20.48 -7.56
CA ILE A 12 -61.22 -20.52 -6.33
C ILE A 12 -59.78 -20.91 -6.63
N VAL A 13 -59.57 -21.92 -7.49
CA VAL A 13 -58.23 -22.31 -7.96
C VAL A 13 -57.53 -21.16 -8.69
N LEU A 14 -58.25 -20.44 -9.55
CA LEU A 14 -57.71 -19.31 -10.31
C LEU A 14 -57.30 -18.14 -9.39
N ILE A 15 -58.12 -17.82 -8.39
CA ILE A 15 -57.80 -16.82 -7.36
C ILE A 15 -56.58 -17.25 -6.54
N ILE A 16 -56.48 -18.52 -6.14
CA ILE A 16 -55.31 -19.05 -5.43
C ILE A 16 -54.05 -18.99 -6.31
N CYS A 17 -54.16 -19.35 -7.59
CA CYS A 17 -53.04 -19.26 -8.54
C CYS A 17 -52.58 -17.83 -8.75
N ILE A 18 -53.51 -16.87 -8.84
CA ILE A 18 -53.19 -15.44 -8.93
C ILE A 18 -52.57 -14.95 -7.62
N ALA A 19 -53.08 -15.35 -6.46
CA ALA A 19 -52.52 -14.93 -5.17
C ALA A 19 -51.11 -15.50 -4.94
N LEU A 20 -50.87 -16.75 -5.33
CA LEU A 20 -49.61 -17.46 -5.14
C LEU A 20 -48.70 -17.44 -6.38
N TYR A 21 -48.98 -16.60 -7.38
CA TYR A 21 -48.28 -16.60 -8.66
C TYR A 21 -46.74 -16.53 -8.51
N LYS A 22 -46.23 -15.74 -7.55
CA LYS A 22 -44.78 -15.66 -7.28
C LYS A 22 -44.20 -16.98 -6.81
N TYR A 23 -44.89 -17.70 -5.92
CA TYR A 23 -44.47 -19.02 -5.44
C TYR A 23 -44.57 -20.07 -6.54
N ILE A 24 -45.65 -20.05 -7.31
CA ILE A 24 -45.88 -20.96 -8.43
C ILE A 24 -44.80 -20.74 -9.50
N LEU A 25 -44.53 -19.50 -9.91
CA LEU A 25 -43.47 -19.19 -10.88
C LEU A 25 -42.07 -19.51 -10.34
N ARG A 26 -41.82 -19.31 -9.05
CA ARG A 26 -40.57 -19.70 -8.39
C ARG A 26 -40.38 -21.22 -8.40
N PHE A 27 -41.45 -21.98 -8.14
CA PHE A 27 -41.41 -23.43 -8.04
C PHE A 27 -41.43 -24.12 -9.41
N LEU A 28 -42.28 -23.68 -10.35
CA LEU A 28 -42.47 -24.29 -11.67
C LEU A 28 -41.53 -23.78 -12.76
N PHE A 29 -40.98 -22.58 -12.64
CA PHE A 29 -40.07 -22.02 -13.65
C PHE A 29 -38.70 -21.66 -13.06
N GLY A 30 -38.47 -21.89 -11.76
CA GLY A 30 -37.23 -21.48 -11.11
C GLY A 30 -36.96 -19.98 -11.24
N MET A 31 -38.01 -19.16 -11.29
CA MET A 31 -37.90 -17.73 -11.54
C MET A 31 -37.22 -17.02 -10.36
N VAL A 32 -36.14 -16.26 -10.60
CA VAL A 32 -35.45 -15.41 -9.60
C VAL A 32 -35.57 -13.97 -10.06
N ILE A 33 -35.94 -13.07 -9.15
CA ILE A 33 -35.84 -11.63 -9.39
C ILE A 33 -34.75 -11.10 -8.46
N VAL A 34 -33.68 -10.58 -9.05
CA VAL A 34 -32.60 -9.90 -8.31
C VAL A 34 -32.92 -8.40 -8.31
N PRO A 35 -33.11 -7.78 -7.13
CA PRO A 35 -33.33 -6.33 -7.01
C PRO A 35 -32.15 -5.51 -7.55
N GLU A 36 -32.41 -4.25 -7.89
CA GLU A 36 -31.40 -3.32 -8.44
C GLU A 36 -30.27 -2.96 -7.47
N ASP A 37 -30.51 -3.04 -6.16
CA ASP A 37 -29.53 -2.74 -5.09
C ASP A 37 -28.74 -3.97 -4.60
N ARG A 38 -28.91 -5.12 -5.25
CA ARG A 38 -28.40 -6.41 -4.78
C ARG A 38 -27.76 -7.26 -5.87
N ILE A 39 -26.88 -8.13 -5.42
CA ILE A 39 -26.26 -9.19 -6.21
C ILE A 39 -26.79 -10.55 -5.74
N GLY A 40 -27.13 -11.42 -6.70
CA GLY A 40 -27.55 -12.79 -6.41
C GLY A 40 -26.35 -13.73 -6.39
N LEU A 41 -25.94 -14.18 -5.21
CA LEU A 41 -24.90 -15.19 -5.04
C LEU A 41 -25.53 -16.57 -5.21
N VAL A 42 -24.96 -17.39 -6.09
CA VAL A 42 -25.56 -18.68 -6.47
C VAL A 42 -24.79 -19.83 -5.82
N THR A 43 -25.50 -20.71 -5.14
CA THR A 43 -25.00 -21.99 -4.66
C THR A 43 -25.77 -23.10 -5.37
N LYS A 44 -25.05 -24.03 -5.99
CA LYS A 44 -25.65 -25.20 -6.67
C LYS A 44 -25.55 -26.41 -5.76
N LYS A 45 -26.68 -26.98 -5.34
CA LYS A 45 -26.71 -28.06 -4.35
C LYS A 45 -26.18 -29.39 -4.92
N PHE A 46 -26.47 -29.69 -6.17
CA PHE A 46 -26.03 -30.93 -6.82
C PHE A 46 -26.03 -30.83 -8.35
N VAL A 47 -25.30 -31.75 -8.98
CA VAL A 47 -25.23 -31.93 -10.44
C VAL A 47 -25.54 -33.38 -10.77
N LEU A 48 -26.62 -33.62 -11.54
CA LEU A 48 -27.04 -34.99 -11.91
C LEU A 48 -26.28 -35.53 -13.13
N PHE A 49 -25.85 -34.66 -14.06
CA PHE A 49 -25.26 -35.05 -15.35
C PHE A 49 -24.08 -34.12 -15.71
N GLY A 50 -22.99 -34.68 -16.23
CA GLY A 50 -21.79 -33.95 -16.68
C GLY A 50 -20.48 -34.53 -16.11
N GLU A 51 -19.35 -34.16 -16.73
CA GLU A 51 -18.00 -34.56 -16.28
C GLU A 51 -17.54 -33.80 -15.02
N ASN A 52 -18.00 -32.56 -14.83
CA ASN A 52 -17.64 -31.70 -13.69
C ASN A 52 -18.72 -31.76 -12.59
N ARG A 53 -18.91 -32.94 -11.97
CA ARG A 53 -19.93 -33.14 -10.92
C ARG A 53 -19.51 -32.57 -9.56
N GLU A 54 -18.24 -32.76 -9.22
CA GLU A 54 -17.68 -32.38 -7.93
C GLU A 54 -16.58 -31.35 -8.13
N LEU A 55 -16.44 -30.47 -7.14
CA LEU A 55 -15.36 -29.51 -7.08
C LEU A 55 -14.02 -30.27 -6.97
N PRO A 56 -12.99 -29.91 -7.76
CA PRO A 56 -11.66 -30.45 -7.56
C PRO A 56 -11.16 -30.24 -6.13
N ASP A 57 -10.45 -31.22 -5.58
CA ASP A 57 -9.92 -31.13 -4.22
C ASP A 57 -9.12 -29.84 -3.99
N GLY A 58 -9.42 -29.16 -2.90
CA GLY A 58 -8.78 -27.89 -2.51
C GLY A 58 -9.40 -26.63 -3.12
N ARG A 59 -10.41 -26.74 -3.99
CA ARG A 59 -11.24 -25.61 -4.46
C ARG A 59 -12.52 -25.48 -3.64
N ILE A 60 -13.01 -24.25 -3.52
CA ILE A 60 -14.23 -23.89 -2.76
C ILE A 60 -15.27 -23.28 -3.70
N ILE A 61 -14.83 -22.64 -4.79
CA ILE A 61 -15.67 -21.94 -5.75
C ILE A 61 -15.69 -22.66 -7.10
N ALA A 62 -16.89 -22.99 -7.55
CA ALA A 62 -17.18 -23.65 -8.82
C ALA A 62 -17.15 -22.65 -9.97
N THR A 63 -16.32 -22.93 -10.97
CA THR A 63 -16.21 -22.12 -12.20
C THR A 63 -16.96 -22.75 -13.36
N LYS A 64 -16.98 -24.09 -13.45
CA LYS A 64 -17.56 -24.84 -14.57
C LYS A 64 -18.99 -25.34 -14.34
N GLY A 65 -19.70 -24.76 -13.38
CA GLY A 65 -21.06 -25.20 -13.03
C GLY A 65 -21.14 -26.47 -12.17
N GLU A 66 -20.05 -26.81 -11.47
CA GLU A 66 -19.94 -27.89 -10.50
C GLU A 66 -20.91 -27.68 -9.32
N ALA A 67 -21.10 -28.70 -8.47
CA ALA A 67 -21.81 -28.52 -7.20
C ALA A 67 -20.99 -27.60 -6.26
N GLY A 68 -21.66 -26.73 -5.51
CA GLY A 68 -21.04 -25.80 -4.56
C GLY A 68 -21.31 -24.33 -4.87
N PHE A 69 -20.54 -23.45 -4.21
CA PHE A 69 -20.59 -22.00 -4.39
C PHE A 69 -20.14 -21.63 -5.80
N GLN A 70 -20.96 -20.90 -6.56
CA GLN A 70 -20.62 -20.54 -7.94
C GLN A 70 -19.78 -19.26 -7.98
N ALA A 71 -18.82 -19.22 -8.90
CA ALA A 71 -18.07 -18.01 -9.22
C ALA A 71 -19.00 -16.96 -9.85
N LYS A 72 -19.83 -17.39 -10.80
CA LYS A 72 -20.74 -16.53 -11.55
C LYS A 72 -21.93 -16.11 -10.68
N THR A 73 -22.04 -14.80 -10.49
CA THR A 73 -23.13 -14.16 -9.76
C THR A 73 -24.24 -13.71 -10.71
N LEU A 74 -25.41 -13.41 -10.16
CA LEU A 74 -26.55 -12.86 -10.89
C LEU A 74 -26.58 -11.35 -10.68
N ALA A 75 -26.42 -10.59 -11.76
CA ALA A 75 -26.68 -9.15 -11.77
C ALA A 75 -28.18 -8.87 -11.56
N PRO A 76 -28.59 -7.64 -11.22
CA PRO A 76 -30.00 -7.27 -11.16
C PRO A 76 -30.77 -7.66 -12.42
N GLY A 77 -31.97 -8.23 -12.24
CA GLY A 77 -32.79 -8.70 -13.35
C GLY A 77 -33.59 -9.96 -13.06
N LEU A 78 -34.28 -10.43 -14.11
CA LEU A 78 -35.12 -11.61 -14.08
C LEU A 78 -34.36 -12.82 -14.65
N TYR A 79 -34.24 -13.87 -13.85
CA TYR A 79 -33.62 -15.13 -14.26
C TYR A 79 -34.59 -16.29 -14.15
N PHE A 80 -34.33 -17.28 -14.99
CA PHE A 80 -35.17 -18.43 -15.23
C PHE A 80 -34.36 -19.72 -15.03
N TRP A 81 -35.05 -20.82 -14.74
CA TRP A 81 -34.51 -22.18 -14.59
C TRP A 81 -33.55 -22.33 -13.40
N LYS A 82 -33.66 -21.45 -12.40
CA LYS A 82 -32.93 -21.51 -11.12
C LYS A 82 -33.86 -22.08 -10.03
N TRP A 83 -34.20 -23.35 -10.19
CA TRP A 83 -35.11 -24.11 -9.34
C TRP A 83 -34.64 -24.18 -7.89
N VAL A 84 -35.53 -23.97 -6.92
CA VAL A 84 -35.21 -23.91 -5.47
C VAL A 84 -34.61 -25.22 -4.94
N TRP A 85 -34.97 -26.35 -5.56
CA TRP A 85 -34.44 -27.65 -5.19
C TRP A 85 -32.99 -27.88 -5.68
N GLN A 86 -32.56 -27.21 -6.75
CA GLN A 86 -31.20 -27.35 -7.31
C GLN A 86 -30.29 -26.16 -6.94
N TYR A 87 -30.83 -24.95 -6.90
CA TYR A 87 -30.10 -23.71 -6.71
C TYR A 87 -30.62 -22.97 -5.49
N GLU A 88 -29.67 -22.45 -4.71
CA GLU A 88 -29.91 -21.47 -3.67
C GLU A 88 -29.33 -20.14 -4.13
N VAL A 89 -30.13 -19.08 -4.05
CA VAL A 89 -29.71 -17.73 -4.44
C VAL A 89 -29.80 -16.83 -3.22
N SER A 90 -28.65 -16.43 -2.68
CA SER A 90 -28.55 -15.46 -1.60
C SER A 90 -28.48 -14.05 -2.17
N MET A 91 -29.30 -13.14 -1.63
CA MET A 91 -29.39 -11.76 -2.12
C MET A 91 -28.61 -10.84 -1.19
N GLU A 92 -27.42 -10.43 -1.63
CA GLU A 92 -26.55 -9.56 -0.86
C GLU A 92 -26.53 -8.13 -1.42
N LYS A 93 -26.34 -7.14 -0.54
CA LYS A 93 -26.21 -5.75 -0.95
C LYS A 93 -24.87 -5.52 -1.63
N PHE A 94 -24.80 -4.53 -2.51
CA PHE A 94 -23.53 -4.12 -3.10
C PHE A 94 -22.52 -3.69 -2.03
N THR A 95 -21.25 -3.98 -2.28
CA THR A 95 -20.16 -3.53 -1.44
C THR A 95 -19.87 -2.07 -1.77
N ILE A 96 -20.25 -1.18 -0.85
CA ILE A 96 -20.05 0.26 -1.01
C ILE A 96 -18.81 0.66 -0.24
N ILE A 97 -17.82 1.22 -0.95
CA ILE A 97 -16.63 1.79 -0.35
C ILE A 97 -16.82 3.31 -0.29
N PRO A 98 -16.86 3.89 0.91
CA PRO A 98 -17.05 5.33 1.05
C PRO A 98 -15.82 6.09 0.56
N GLU A 99 -16.02 7.37 0.25
CA GLU A 99 -14.92 8.27 -0.12
C GLU A 99 -13.89 8.39 1.00
N GLY A 100 -12.61 8.53 0.62
CA GLY A 100 -11.50 8.59 1.57
C GLY A 100 -11.07 7.24 2.14
N LYS A 101 -11.70 6.13 1.74
CA LYS A 101 -11.30 4.76 2.07
C LYS A 101 -10.95 3.96 0.82
N ILE A 102 -10.18 2.89 1.03
CA ILE A 102 -9.95 1.82 0.06
C ILE A 102 -10.45 0.50 0.61
N GLY A 103 -10.89 -0.39 -0.27
CA GLY A 103 -11.26 -1.77 0.06
C GLY A 103 -10.10 -2.72 -0.23
N LEU A 104 -9.58 -3.35 0.81
CA LEU A 104 -8.61 -4.43 0.71
C LEU A 104 -9.34 -5.74 0.47
N VAL A 105 -8.88 -6.51 -0.50
CA VAL A 105 -9.53 -7.74 -0.92
C VAL A 105 -8.72 -8.95 -0.45
N LEU A 106 -9.39 -9.88 0.22
CA LEU A 106 -8.84 -11.18 0.58
C LEU A 106 -9.62 -12.26 -0.19
N SER A 107 -8.90 -13.07 -0.97
CA SER A 107 -9.50 -14.17 -1.72
C SER A 107 -9.46 -15.46 -0.89
N LYS A 108 -10.59 -16.17 -0.78
CA LYS A 108 -10.68 -17.44 -0.05
C LYS A 108 -10.26 -18.64 -0.90
N ASP A 109 -10.33 -18.52 -2.23
CA ASP A 109 -9.97 -19.56 -3.19
C ASP A 109 -9.07 -18.96 -4.29
N GLY A 110 -8.33 -19.80 -4.99
CA GLY A 110 -7.32 -19.42 -5.96
C GLY A 110 -6.12 -20.34 -5.94
N ALA A 111 -5.16 -20.08 -6.84
CA ALA A 111 -3.84 -20.68 -6.77
C ALA A 111 -3.14 -20.31 -5.44
N ALA A 112 -2.21 -21.14 -4.98
CA ALA A 112 -1.39 -20.77 -3.82
C ALA A 112 -0.49 -19.57 -4.16
N ILE A 113 -0.27 -18.68 -3.19
CA ILE A 113 0.74 -17.61 -3.32
C ILE A 113 2.12 -18.29 -3.44
N PRO A 114 2.95 -17.91 -4.43
CA PRO A 114 4.30 -18.43 -4.56
C PRO A 114 5.11 -18.22 -3.28
N THR A 115 5.97 -19.18 -2.95
CA THR A 115 6.86 -19.08 -1.79
C THR A 115 7.77 -17.85 -1.91
N GLY A 116 7.84 -17.06 -0.85
CA GLY A 116 8.65 -15.83 -0.78
C GLY A 116 7.83 -14.55 -0.80
N ASN A 117 6.63 -14.58 -1.39
CA ASN A 117 5.69 -13.46 -1.38
C ASN A 117 4.66 -13.62 -0.25
N ILE A 118 4.16 -12.49 0.26
CA ILE A 118 3.08 -12.46 1.26
C ILE A 118 1.75 -12.00 0.67
N LEU A 119 1.79 -11.30 -0.47
CA LEU A 119 0.62 -10.84 -1.20
C LEU A 119 0.43 -11.63 -2.50
N ALA A 120 -0.84 -11.80 -2.85
CA ALA A 120 -1.29 -12.32 -4.11
C ALA A 120 -1.21 -11.24 -5.20
N ASN A 121 -0.70 -11.60 -6.37
CA ASN A 121 -0.57 -10.68 -7.50
C ASN A 121 -1.93 -10.24 -8.05
N LYS A 122 -2.01 -9.01 -8.56
CA LYS A 122 -3.21 -8.53 -9.26
C LYS A 122 -3.48 -9.34 -10.52
N VAL A 123 -4.75 -9.68 -10.69
CA VAL A 123 -5.28 -10.35 -11.87
C VAL A 123 -6.45 -9.55 -12.44
N ASP A 124 -6.52 -9.46 -13.77
CA ASP A 124 -7.62 -8.78 -14.44
C ASP A 124 -8.94 -9.51 -14.19
N SER A 125 -9.88 -8.81 -13.55
CA SER A 125 -11.12 -9.34 -12.98
C SER A 125 -12.21 -8.28 -12.81
N ASP A 126 -12.12 -7.17 -13.55
CA ASP A 126 -13.05 -6.02 -13.41
C ASP A 126 -13.19 -5.55 -11.95
N ASN A 127 -12.03 -5.27 -11.31
CA ASN A 127 -11.96 -4.87 -9.90
C ASN A 127 -12.61 -5.89 -8.95
N PHE A 128 -12.33 -7.18 -9.14
CA PHE A 128 -12.88 -8.30 -8.36
C PHE A 128 -14.40 -8.50 -8.45
N GLN A 129 -15.08 -7.84 -9.39
CA GLN A 129 -16.52 -8.08 -9.64
C GLN A 129 -16.74 -9.39 -10.41
N ASP A 130 -15.80 -9.76 -11.29
CA ASP A 130 -15.85 -11.01 -12.03
C ASP A 130 -14.98 -12.08 -11.35
N ALA A 131 -15.61 -12.84 -10.46
CA ALA A 131 -14.98 -13.95 -9.74
C ALA A 131 -14.60 -15.12 -10.67
N GLU A 132 -15.32 -15.34 -11.78
CA GLU A 132 -15.00 -16.41 -12.73
C GLU A 132 -13.72 -16.05 -13.48
N LYS A 133 -13.66 -14.82 -14.02
CA LYS A 133 -12.48 -14.29 -14.70
C LYS A 133 -11.26 -14.24 -13.79
N PHE A 134 -11.44 -13.87 -12.50
CA PHE A 134 -10.35 -13.92 -11.51
C PHE A 134 -9.73 -15.31 -11.38
N LEU A 135 -10.57 -16.35 -11.21
CA LEU A 135 -10.08 -17.72 -11.02
C LEU A 135 -9.49 -18.31 -12.31
N VAL A 136 -10.09 -18.03 -13.47
CA VAL A 136 -9.60 -18.47 -14.78
C VAL A 136 -8.25 -17.85 -15.12
N ASN A 137 -8.05 -16.58 -14.80
CA ASN A 137 -6.80 -15.87 -15.06
C ASN A 137 -5.68 -16.17 -14.03
N GLY A 138 -5.86 -17.18 -13.18
CA GLY A 138 -4.83 -17.59 -12.22
C GLY A 138 -4.81 -16.79 -10.92
N GLY A 139 -5.94 -16.21 -10.52
CA GLY A 139 -6.12 -15.54 -9.25
C GLY A 139 -5.63 -16.38 -8.07
N GLN A 140 -4.92 -15.74 -7.15
CA GLN A 140 -4.26 -16.41 -6.02
C GLN A 140 -5.09 -16.24 -4.73
N ARG A 141 -5.10 -17.25 -3.87
CA ARG A 141 -5.78 -17.20 -2.57
C ARG A 141 -4.98 -16.36 -1.58
N GLY A 142 -5.66 -15.65 -0.67
CA GLY A 142 -5.03 -14.81 0.36
C GLY A 142 -5.20 -13.31 0.12
N ARG A 143 -4.38 -12.51 0.82
CA ARG A 143 -4.39 -11.04 0.74
C ARG A 143 -3.92 -10.60 -0.64
N GLN A 144 -4.73 -9.80 -1.33
CA GLN A 144 -4.38 -9.28 -2.65
C GLN A 144 -3.51 -8.03 -2.54
N SER A 145 -2.59 -7.85 -3.50
CA SER A 145 -1.82 -6.61 -3.68
C SER A 145 -2.72 -5.47 -4.14
N ALA A 146 -3.61 -5.75 -5.10
CA ALA A 146 -4.61 -4.82 -5.58
C ALA A 146 -5.72 -4.57 -4.56
N TYR A 147 -6.20 -3.34 -4.56
CA TYR A 147 -7.31 -2.86 -3.77
C TYR A 147 -8.38 -2.27 -4.69
N ILE A 148 -9.57 -2.02 -4.13
CA ILE A 148 -10.68 -1.34 -4.81
C ILE A 148 -10.88 0.05 -4.21
N THR A 149 -11.14 1.03 -5.06
CA THR A 149 -11.30 2.44 -4.68
C THR A 149 -12.71 2.73 -4.16
N ALA A 150 -13.00 3.99 -3.80
CA ALA A 150 -14.35 4.41 -3.47
C ALA A 150 -15.32 4.15 -4.65
N GLY A 151 -16.51 3.64 -4.34
CA GLY A 151 -17.49 3.23 -5.35
C GLY A 151 -18.43 2.13 -4.85
N SER A 152 -19.34 1.71 -5.72
CA SER A 152 -20.27 0.61 -5.48
C SER A 152 -19.88 -0.59 -6.35
N TYR A 153 -19.61 -1.74 -5.72
CA TYR A 153 -19.08 -2.91 -6.39
C TYR A 153 -19.97 -4.14 -6.16
N ARG A 154 -20.11 -4.94 -7.23
CA ARG A 154 -20.82 -6.22 -7.22
C ARG A 154 -19.85 -7.36 -6.91
N ILE A 155 -19.42 -7.44 -5.66
CA ILE A 155 -18.43 -8.44 -5.23
C ILE A 155 -19.11 -9.75 -4.82
N ASN A 156 -18.54 -10.87 -5.28
CA ASN A 156 -18.93 -12.19 -4.80
C ASN A 156 -18.32 -12.45 -3.41
N THR A 157 -19.10 -12.24 -2.35
CA THR A 157 -18.63 -12.39 -0.95
C THR A 157 -18.36 -13.84 -0.54
N LEU A 158 -18.82 -14.82 -1.34
CA LEU A 158 -18.45 -16.23 -1.14
C LEU A 158 -16.97 -16.43 -1.41
N LEU A 159 -16.45 -15.84 -2.50
CA LEU A 159 -15.04 -15.90 -2.89
C LEU A 159 -14.18 -14.85 -2.17
N PHE A 160 -14.64 -13.60 -2.12
CA PHE A 160 -13.86 -12.47 -1.65
C PHE A 160 -14.35 -11.96 -0.30
N ASN A 161 -13.43 -11.54 0.56
CA ASN A 161 -13.71 -10.76 1.75
C ASN A 161 -13.12 -9.35 1.54
N VAL A 162 -13.94 -8.31 1.75
CA VAL A 162 -13.51 -6.93 1.58
C VAL A 162 -13.45 -6.25 2.95
N SER A 163 -12.27 -5.75 3.32
CA SER A 163 -12.06 -4.94 4.52
C SER A 163 -11.70 -3.51 4.13
N MET A 164 -12.36 -2.53 4.75
CA MET A 164 -12.13 -1.11 4.45
C MET A 164 -11.01 -0.55 5.32
N THR A 165 -10.15 0.28 4.74
CA THR A 165 -9.12 1.03 5.45
C THR A 165 -9.07 2.47 4.94
N ASP A 166 -8.57 3.40 5.75
CA ASP A 166 -8.48 4.80 5.39
C ASP A 166 -7.33 5.03 4.40
N MET A 167 -7.52 5.98 3.49
CA MET A 167 -6.43 6.46 2.63
C MET A 167 -5.33 7.10 3.48
N VAL A 168 -4.08 6.93 3.06
CA VAL A 168 -2.95 7.60 3.71
C VAL A 168 -2.94 9.07 3.29
N ARG A 169 -2.86 9.98 4.26
CA ARG A 169 -2.87 11.43 4.03
C ARG A 169 -1.64 12.05 4.68
N ILE A 170 -0.63 12.35 3.86
CA ILE A 170 0.59 13.00 4.32
C ILE A 170 0.32 14.50 4.39
N GLN A 171 0.51 15.08 5.58
CA GLN A 171 0.29 16.50 5.82
C GLN A 171 1.30 17.40 5.10
N GLU A 172 0.94 18.66 4.88
CA GLU A 172 1.87 19.66 4.36
C GLU A 172 3.10 19.82 5.27
N SER A 173 4.25 20.15 4.68
CA SER A 173 5.55 20.20 5.37
C SER A 173 6.01 18.89 6.04
N LYS A 174 5.31 17.77 5.78
CA LYS A 174 5.75 16.42 6.17
C LYS A 174 6.11 15.58 4.97
N VAL A 175 6.83 14.51 5.24
CA VAL A 175 7.27 13.52 4.27
C VAL A 175 6.97 12.12 4.82
N GLY A 176 6.43 11.26 3.96
CA GLY A 176 6.13 9.87 4.28
C GLY A 176 7.33 8.99 3.97
N ILE A 177 7.90 8.38 5.00
CA ILE A 177 8.90 7.33 4.89
C ILE A 177 8.19 6.01 4.64
N VAL A 178 8.66 5.30 3.63
CA VAL A 178 8.02 4.08 3.14
C VAL A 178 8.80 2.86 3.58
N THR A 179 8.11 1.89 4.20
CA THR A 179 8.62 0.54 4.44
C THR A 179 7.71 -0.45 3.73
N THR A 180 8.27 -1.26 2.84
CA THR A 180 7.53 -2.30 2.12
C THR A 180 7.60 -3.62 2.88
N LEU A 181 6.51 -4.38 2.89
CA LEU A 181 6.41 -5.64 3.62
C LEU A 181 6.64 -6.87 2.74
N ASP A 182 6.60 -6.69 1.42
CA ASP A 182 6.80 -7.74 0.43
C ASP A 182 7.80 -7.31 -0.66
N GLY A 183 8.35 -8.28 -1.38
CA GLY A 183 9.39 -8.11 -2.39
C GLY A 183 10.68 -8.83 -2.08
N LEU A 184 11.69 -8.59 -2.92
CA LEU A 184 13.01 -9.22 -2.80
C LEU A 184 13.69 -8.77 -1.50
N PRO A 185 14.48 -9.61 -0.83
CA PRO A 185 15.27 -9.14 0.31
C PRO A 185 16.18 -7.97 -0.09
N ILE A 186 16.41 -7.04 0.86
CA ILE A 186 17.45 -6.00 0.68
C ILE A 186 18.80 -6.69 0.53
N GLU A 187 19.68 -6.11 -0.30
CA GLU A 187 21.02 -6.61 -0.53
C GLU A 187 21.86 -6.56 0.75
N ALA A 188 22.70 -7.58 0.95
CA ALA A 188 23.57 -7.63 2.12
C ALA A 188 24.47 -6.38 2.22
N GLY A 189 24.51 -5.76 3.39
CA GLY A 189 25.29 -4.54 3.64
C GLY A 189 24.58 -3.23 3.27
N GLN A 190 23.36 -3.29 2.73
CA GLN A 190 22.50 -2.13 2.52
C GLN A 190 21.45 -2.04 3.64
N ILE A 191 21.05 -0.81 3.99
CA ILE A 191 20.02 -0.54 5.01
C ILE A 191 18.64 -0.26 4.40
N ALA A 192 18.57 -0.01 3.09
CA ALA A 192 17.35 0.26 2.36
C ALA A 192 17.35 -0.47 1.02
N GLY A 193 16.17 -0.61 0.42
CA GLY A 193 15.97 -1.16 -0.91
C GLY A 193 16.60 -0.31 -2.02
N LYS A 194 16.62 -0.87 -3.23
CA LYS A 194 16.94 -0.11 -4.44
C LYS A 194 15.80 0.83 -4.80
N LEU A 195 16.12 1.89 -5.53
CA LEU A 195 15.10 2.73 -6.13
C LEU A 195 14.44 1.95 -7.27
N ALA A 196 13.16 1.62 -7.09
CA ALA A 196 12.30 1.11 -8.16
C ALA A 196 11.51 2.28 -8.74
N GLU A 197 11.21 2.26 -10.04
CA GLU A 197 10.38 3.28 -10.69
C GLU A 197 9.10 2.67 -11.25
N GLY A 198 8.17 3.48 -11.76
CA GLY A 198 6.98 3.00 -12.48
C GLY A 198 5.84 2.43 -11.63
N HIS A 199 5.90 2.55 -10.30
CA HIS A 199 4.89 2.02 -9.35
C HIS A 199 3.97 3.08 -8.75
N ASN A 200 3.96 4.31 -9.32
CA ASN A 200 3.07 5.41 -8.94
C ASN A 200 3.00 5.66 -7.41
N ASN A 201 4.16 5.92 -6.78
CA ASN A 201 4.28 6.10 -5.32
C ASN A 201 3.70 4.92 -4.52
N PHE A 202 3.95 3.70 -4.98
CA PHE A 202 3.58 2.43 -4.34
C PHE A 202 2.07 2.11 -4.38
N GLN A 203 1.29 2.89 -5.13
CA GLN A 203 -0.12 2.59 -5.38
C GLN A 203 -0.29 1.41 -6.35
N ASP A 204 0.64 1.21 -7.27
CA ASP A 204 0.73 -0.03 -8.07
C ASP A 204 1.85 -0.92 -7.50
N PHE A 205 1.49 -1.69 -6.47
CA PHE A 205 2.46 -2.53 -5.78
C PHE A 205 2.95 -3.71 -6.64
N ASP A 206 2.13 -4.22 -7.58
CA ASP A 206 2.60 -5.26 -8.50
C ASP A 206 3.64 -4.73 -9.48
N ALA A 207 3.52 -3.49 -9.94
CA ALA A 207 4.58 -2.84 -10.70
C ALA A 207 5.86 -2.69 -9.86
N PHE A 208 5.75 -2.33 -8.58
CA PHE A 208 6.91 -2.25 -7.67
C PHE A 208 7.64 -3.60 -7.56
N ILE A 209 6.90 -4.69 -7.33
CA ILE A 209 7.47 -6.03 -7.22
C ILE A 209 8.08 -6.50 -8.55
N ARG A 210 7.38 -6.28 -9.68
CA ARG A 210 7.89 -6.65 -11.02
C ARG A 210 9.17 -5.90 -11.39
N ASN A 211 9.33 -4.67 -10.92
CA ASN A 211 10.52 -3.85 -11.15
C ASN A 211 11.67 -4.16 -10.17
N GLY A 212 11.61 -5.29 -9.46
CA GLY A 212 12.67 -5.73 -8.55
C GLY A 212 12.67 -5.02 -7.20
N GLY A 213 11.52 -4.49 -6.78
CA GLY A 213 11.36 -3.83 -5.50
C GLY A 213 11.77 -4.73 -4.32
N ASN A 214 12.44 -4.12 -3.34
CA ASN A 214 12.88 -4.83 -2.15
C ASN A 214 11.87 -4.69 -1.00
N ARG A 215 11.79 -5.68 -0.11
CA ARG A 215 11.09 -5.58 1.17
C ARG A 215 11.95 -4.85 2.21
N GLY A 216 11.35 -3.97 3.00
CA GLY A 216 11.99 -3.18 4.04
C GLY A 216 11.98 -1.68 3.73
N LEU A 217 12.87 -0.93 4.39
CA LEU A 217 12.96 0.52 4.24
C LEU A 217 13.26 0.89 2.78
N GLN A 218 12.51 1.85 2.22
CA GLN A 218 12.74 2.34 0.88
C GLN A 218 13.47 3.69 0.89
N PRO A 219 14.38 3.95 -0.06
CA PRO A 219 15.05 5.25 -0.18
C PRO A 219 14.09 6.34 -0.66
N GLN A 220 13.10 5.98 -1.48
CA GLN A 220 12.08 6.91 -1.95
C GLN A 220 11.16 7.34 -0.81
N VAL A 221 10.89 8.64 -0.77
CA VAL A 221 9.89 9.25 0.10
C VAL A 221 8.65 9.63 -0.67
N ILE A 222 7.52 9.75 0.05
CA ILE A 222 6.26 10.25 -0.51
C ILE A 222 6.01 11.67 0.04
N LEU A 223 5.64 12.59 -0.84
CA LEU A 223 5.36 13.99 -0.49
C LEU A 223 3.92 14.16 0.02
N ALA A 224 3.61 15.35 0.55
CA ALA A 224 2.27 15.71 0.99
C ALA A 224 1.21 15.41 -0.08
N GLY A 225 0.09 14.82 0.34
CA GLY A 225 -0.96 14.35 -0.57
C GLY A 225 -1.79 13.22 0.02
N SER A 226 -2.82 12.80 -0.73
CA SER A 226 -3.67 11.65 -0.40
C SER A 226 -3.36 10.47 -1.33
N TYR A 227 -3.06 9.31 -0.75
CA TYR A 227 -2.61 8.13 -1.47
C TYR A 227 -3.43 6.90 -1.10
N ASN A 228 -3.76 6.10 -2.12
CA ASN A 228 -4.39 4.81 -1.95
C ASN A 228 -3.32 3.73 -1.72
N LEU A 229 -2.85 3.58 -0.48
CA LEU A 229 -1.78 2.63 -0.16
C LEU A 229 -2.35 1.41 0.55
N ASN A 230 -1.98 0.22 0.07
CA ASN A 230 -2.36 -1.04 0.70
C ASN A 230 -1.50 -1.26 1.97
N PRO A 231 -2.08 -1.23 3.20
CA PRO A 231 -1.32 -1.39 4.43
C PRO A 231 -0.78 -2.81 4.64
N TRP A 232 -1.24 -3.81 3.86
CA TRP A 232 -0.61 -5.12 3.84
C TRP A 232 0.67 -5.15 3.00
N ALA A 233 0.86 -4.17 2.13
CA ALA A 233 2.01 -4.06 1.25
C ALA A 233 3.04 -3.04 1.75
N VAL A 234 2.54 -1.92 2.30
CA VAL A 234 3.35 -0.74 2.60
C VAL A 234 2.94 -0.15 3.95
N GLN A 235 3.92 0.15 4.78
CA GLN A 235 3.78 0.93 6.00
C GLN A 235 4.39 2.32 5.79
N ILE A 236 3.66 3.35 6.24
CA ILE A 236 4.08 4.75 6.14
C ILE A 236 4.32 5.31 7.53
N GLU A 237 5.46 6.00 7.68
CA GLU A 237 5.78 6.83 8.83
C GLU A 237 5.88 8.29 8.39
N GLU A 238 5.11 9.17 9.01
CA GLU A 238 5.15 10.60 8.69
C GLU A 238 6.14 11.35 9.59
N ILE A 239 7.10 12.02 8.98
CA ILE A 239 8.07 12.87 9.67
C ILE A 239 8.05 14.30 9.10
N PRO A 240 8.43 15.33 9.87
CA PRO A 240 8.62 16.68 9.33
C PRO A 240 9.73 16.70 8.27
N MET A 241 9.60 17.57 7.27
CA MET A 241 10.68 17.83 6.30
C MET A 241 11.90 18.44 6.99
N MET A 242 13.09 18.18 6.43
CA MET A 242 14.33 18.79 6.90
C MET A 242 14.34 20.27 6.54
N GLU A 243 14.33 21.13 7.55
CA GLU A 243 14.43 22.58 7.38
C GLU A 243 15.85 23.06 7.60
N ILE A 244 16.40 23.75 6.61
CA ILE A 244 17.71 24.38 6.68
C ILE A 244 17.46 25.89 6.83
N PRO A 245 17.79 26.47 8.01
CA PRO A 245 17.58 27.88 8.26
C PRO A 245 18.52 28.76 7.43
N ILE A 246 18.16 30.03 7.26
CA ILE A 246 19.02 31.04 6.64
C ILE A 246 20.30 31.20 7.47
N GLY A 247 21.44 31.36 6.80
CA GLY A 247 22.76 31.42 7.44
C GLY A 247 23.38 30.04 7.69
N TYR A 248 22.77 28.97 7.19
CA TYR A 248 23.28 27.60 7.23
C TYR A 248 23.19 26.93 5.87
N VAL A 249 24.05 25.94 5.67
CA VAL A 249 23.96 24.93 4.61
C VAL A 249 23.83 23.56 5.24
N GLY A 250 23.11 22.66 4.59
CA GLY A 250 22.95 21.27 5.02
C GLY A 250 23.90 20.35 4.27
N VAL A 251 24.90 19.81 4.97
CA VAL A 251 25.78 18.76 4.44
C VAL A 251 25.05 17.42 4.57
N VAL A 252 24.83 16.75 3.44
CA VAL A 252 24.09 15.49 3.40
C VAL A 252 25.06 14.31 3.43
N ILE A 253 24.84 13.40 4.38
CA ILE A 253 25.55 12.14 4.52
C ILE A 253 24.57 11.04 4.13
N SER A 254 24.79 10.40 2.98
CA SER A 254 23.97 9.28 2.51
C SER A 254 24.57 7.94 2.94
N TYR A 255 23.75 7.10 3.58
CA TYR A 255 24.13 5.74 3.97
C TYR A 255 23.75 4.70 2.92
N VAL A 256 23.01 5.11 1.89
CA VAL A 256 22.47 4.26 0.82
C VAL A 256 23.01 4.68 -0.54
N GLY A 257 22.99 3.75 -1.49
CA GLY A 257 23.46 3.95 -2.86
C GLY A 257 24.70 3.12 -3.19
N GLN A 258 25.10 3.17 -4.47
CA GLN A 258 26.37 2.58 -4.90
C GLN A 258 27.54 3.31 -4.23
N GLU A 259 28.63 2.60 -3.97
CA GLU A 259 29.87 3.24 -3.55
C GLU A 259 30.28 4.25 -4.63
N GLY A 260 30.47 5.50 -4.22
CA GLY A 260 30.95 6.55 -5.10
C GLY A 260 32.47 6.48 -5.26
N HIS A 261 32.97 6.96 -6.40
CA HIS A 261 34.38 7.29 -6.51
C HIS A 261 34.63 8.53 -5.64
N ASP A 262 35.70 8.51 -4.85
CA ASP A 262 36.09 9.70 -4.10
C ASP A 262 36.45 10.81 -5.10
N LEU A 263 35.70 11.91 -5.06
CA LEU A 263 35.97 13.09 -5.88
C LEU A 263 37.02 14.00 -5.24
N THR A 264 37.47 13.63 -4.05
CA THR A 264 38.48 14.38 -3.35
C THR A 264 39.84 14.19 -4.05
N GLY A 265 40.45 15.29 -4.49
CA GLY A 265 41.80 15.27 -5.03
C GLY A 265 42.80 14.70 -4.00
N SER A 266 44.03 14.39 -4.45
CA SER A 266 45.07 13.74 -3.63
C SER A 266 45.48 14.47 -2.34
N GLU A 267 45.00 15.69 -2.12
CA GLU A 267 45.33 16.52 -0.96
C GLU A 267 44.41 16.31 0.25
N PHE A 268 43.18 15.81 0.08
CA PHE A 268 42.25 15.62 1.20
C PHE A 268 42.03 14.13 1.46
N LYS A 269 42.27 13.73 2.71
CA LYS A 269 42.35 12.32 3.14
C LYS A 269 41.23 11.94 4.13
N HIS A 270 40.26 12.84 4.36
CA HIS A 270 39.29 12.72 5.44
C HIS A 270 37.87 12.46 4.92
N GLY A 271 37.64 11.23 4.45
CA GLY A 271 36.32 10.74 4.02
C GLY A 271 36.07 10.90 2.51
N ASN A 272 35.14 10.09 1.99
CA ASN A 272 34.81 10.07 0.57
C ASN A 272 33.72 11.11 0.27
N ILE A 273 34.08 12.12 -0.52
CA ILE A 273 33.14 13.08 -1.08
C ILE A 273 32.61 12.52 -2.38
N VAL A 274 31.29 12.46 -2.52
CA VAL A 274 30.62 11.77 -3.62
C VAL A 274 29.55 12.64 -4.26
N GLU A 275 29.15 12.28 -5.47
CA GLU A 275 28.01 12.91 -6.14
C GLU A 275 26.69 12.61 -5.43
N LYS A 276 25.70 13.47 -5.67
CA LYS A 276 24.34 13.27 -5.16
C LYS A 276 23.79 11.90 -5.59
N GLY A 277 23.23 11.16 -4.62
CA GLY A 277 22.67 9.82 -4.84
C GLY A 277 23.66 8.66 -4.67
N ARG A 278 24.95 8.96 -4.43
CA ARG A 278 25.93 7.95 -4.01
C ARG A 278 26.00 7.86 -2.48
N LYS A 279 26.52 6.74 -1.98
CA LYS A 279 26.80 6.53 -0.56
C LYS A 279 28.06 7.32 -0.17
N GLY A 280 27.96 8.16 0.85
CA GLY A 280 29.04 9.07 1.28
C GLY A 280 28.55 10.48 1.58
N VAL A 281 29.48 11.42 1.74
CA VAL A 281 29.16 12.85 1.94
C VAL A 281 28.97 13.49 0.59
N TRP A 282 27.82 14.13 0.36
CA TRP A 282 27.56 14.79 -0.92
C TRP A 282 28.43 16.03 -1.11
N LEU A 283 28.99 16.18 -2.32
CA LEU A 283 29.77 17.35 -2.73
C LEU A 283 28.93 18.63 -2.67
N GLU A 284 27.69 18.56 -3.17
CA GLU A 284 26.77 19.70 -3.21
C GLU A 284 25.95 19.76 -1.92
N PRO A 285 26.15 20.77 -1.06
CA PRO A 285 25.32 20.95 0.11
C PRO A 285 23.95 21.51 -0.28
N LEU A 286 22.98 21.33 0.61
CA LEU A 286 21.65 21.91 0.47
C LEU A 286 21.64 23.34 1.02
N GLY A 287 21.13 24.30 0.25
CA GLY A 287 20.95 25.68 0.72
C GLY A 287 19.75 25.83 1.68
N PRO A 288 19.49 27.04 2.20
CA PRO A 288 18.32 27.30 3.05
C PRO A 288 17.00 26.90 2.37
N GLY A 289 16.13 26.20 3.08
CA GLY A 289 14.87 25.69 2.52
C GLY A 289 14.33 24.45 3.24
N LYS A 290 13.24 23.87 2.71
CA LYS A 290 12.63 22.63 3.21
C LYS A 290 12.86 21.50 2.22
N TYR A 291 13.35 20.36 2.70
CA TYR A 291 13.74 19.23 1.87
C TYR A 291 13.09 17.93 2.33
N PRO A 292 12.55 17.11 1.40
CA PRO A 292 11.97 15.82 1.71
C PRO A 292 13.08 14.76 1.85
N ILE A 293 13.73 14.72 3.01
CA ILE A 293 14.83 13.79 3.29
C ILE A 293 14.34 12.60 4.11
N ASN A 294 14.73 11.39 3.69
CA ASN A 294 14.54 10.20 4.49
C ASN A 294 15.64 10.09 5.54
N VAL A 295 15.28 10.41 6.79
CA VAL A 295 16.21 10.46 7.95
C VAL A 295 16.83 9.11 8.30
N TYR A 296 16.24 7.98 7.88
CA TYR A 296 16.83 6.67 8.11
C TYR A 296 17.88 6.30 7.08
N THR A 297 17.86 6.93 5.90
CA THR A 297 18.82 6.68 4.83
C THR A 297 19.89 7.76 4.71
N MET A 298 19.61 8.95 5.22
CA MET A 298 20.47 10.12 5.10
C MET A 298 20.46 10.93 6.40
N LYS A 299 21.59 11.53 6.73
CA LYS A 299 21.72 12.51 7.81
C LYS A 299 22.07 13.87 7.21
N VAL A 300 21.45 14.94 7.71
CA VAL A 300 21.79 16.32 7.31
C VAL A 300 22.43 17.02 8.50
N GLU A 301 23.67 17.45 8.33
CA GLU A 301 24.41 18.26 9.31
C GLU A 301 24.36 19.73 8.90
N LEU A 302 23.96 20.60 9.83
CA LEU A 302 23.87 22.04 9.58
C LEU A 302 25.23 22.69 9.82
N VAL A 303 25.78 23.31 8.78
CA VAL A 303 27.03 24.07 8.83
C VAL A 303 26.71 25.55 8.64
N PRO A 304 27.09 26.43 9.57
CA PRO A 304 26.85 27.86 9.43
C PRO A 304 27.67 28.45 8.28
N THR A 305 27.03 29.30 7.47
CA THR A 305 27.68 30.09 6.41
C THR A 305 27.98 31.52 6.85
N THR A 306 27.64 31.85 8.10
CA THR A 306 28.02 33.10 8.75
C THR A 306 29.42 33.00 9.33
N ASN A 307 30.06 34.15 9.56
CA ASN A 307 31.37 34.20 10.20
C ASN A 307 31.33 33.44 11.54
N LEU A 308 32.22 32.47 11.67
CA LEU A 308 32.40 31.71 12.90
C LEU A 308 33.48 32.39 13.72
N VAL A 309 33.17 32.75 14.96
CA VAL A 309 34.17 33.21 15.91
C VAL A 309 34.43 32.08 16.90
N LEU A 310 35.68 31.63 16.96
CA LEU A 310 36.15 30.69 17.98
C LEU A 310 36.94 31.48 19.02
N ASN A 311 36.48 31.44 20.27
CA ASN A 311 37.10 32.17 21.37
C ASN A 311 37.69 31.20 22.40
N TRP A 312 38.97 31.35 22.71
CA TRP A 312 39.65 30.57 23.75
C TRP A 312 39.57 31.23 25.12
N ALA A 313 39.09 32.47 25.23
CA ALA A 313 38.92 33.12 26.52
C ALA A 313 37.76 32.49 27.31
N SER A 314 38.03 32.06 28.54
CA SER A 314 37.11 31.32 29.43
C SER A 314 35.79 32.05 29.79
N ALA A 315 35.60 33.30 29.33
CA ALA A 315 34.56 34.21 29.80
C ALA A 315 33.37 34.38 28.84
N ARG A 316 33.44 33.93 27.57
CA ARG A 316 32.35 34.08 26.59
C ARG A 316 32.35 32.93 25.58
N SER A 317 31.19 32.29 25.40
CA SER A 317 30.90 31.43 24.25
C SER A 317 29.96 32.16 23.31
N GLU A 318 30.23 32.12 22.01
CA GLU A 318 29.42 32.79 20.98
C GLU A 318 28.31 31.89 20.39
N ALA A 319 27.47 32.47 19.51
CA ALA A 319 26.13 31.98 19.12
C ALA A 319 26.04 30.52 18.61
N HIS A 320 27.14 29.92 18.14
CA HIS A 320 27.16 28.58 17.56
C HIS A 320 27.68 27.49 18.52
N ASN A 321 28.10 27.83 19.75
CA ASN A 321 28.67 26.91 20.76
C ASN A 321 29.86 26.04 20.28
N LEU A 322 30.49 26.36 19.15
CA LEU A 322 31.63 25.63 18.61
C LEU A 322 32.89 25.83 19.46
N ASP A 323 32.93 26.89 20.26
CA ASP A 323 34.00 27.26 21.18
C ASP A 323 33.81 26.70 22.61
N LYS A 324 32.72 25.95 22.87
CA LYS A 324 32.37 25.47 24.22
C LYS A 324 33.47 24.66 24.93
N ASN A 325 34.30 23.95 24.16
CA ASN A 325 35.39 23.13 24.67
C ASN A 325 36.77 23.81 24.55
N LEU A 326 36.81 25.07 24.11
CA LEU A 326 38.05 25.85 23.99
C LEU A 326 38.33 26.56 25.31
N SER A 327 39.61 26.66 25.68
CA SER A 327 40.03 27.26 26.94
C SER A 327 41.34 28.02 26.78
N THR A 328 41.58 28.97 27.67
CA THR A 328 42.75 29.85 27.63
C THR A 328 44.03 29.06 27.43
N ILE A 329 44.87 29.49 26.48
CA ILE A 329 46.10 28.78 26.16
C ILE A 329 47.21 29.33 27.04
N THR A 330 47.81 28.49 27.89
CA THR A 330 49.00 28.85 28.68
C THR A 330 50.25 28.52 27.87
N VAL A 331 51.03 29.56 27.57
CA VAL A 331 52.29 29.45 26.82
C VAL A 331 53.48 29.90 27.68
N ARG A 332 54.69 29.49 27.31
CA ARG A 332 55.94 29.89 27.98
C ARG A 332 56.79 30.73 27.04
N SER A 333 57.22 31.90 27.48
CA SER A 333 58.13 32.76 26.71
C SER A 333 59.50 32.11 26.57
N LYS A 334 60.29 32.57 25.58
CA LYS A 334 61.69 32.15 25.41
C LYS A 334 62.54 32.39 26.66
N ASP A 335 62.22 33.44 27.41
CA ASP A 335 62.89 33.83 28.66
C ASP A 335 62.37 33.04 29.88
N GLY A 336 61.44 32.10 29.68
CA GLY A 336 61.02 31.13 30.68
C GLY A 336 59.79 31.50 31.50
N PHE A 337 59.13 32.62 31.22
CA PHE A 337 57.95 33.08 31.96
C PHE A 337 56.65 32.51 31.36
N PRO A 338 55.75 31.93 32.18
CA PRO A 338 54.43 31.52 31.72
C PRO A 338 53.47 32.70 31.64
N PHE A 339 52.64 32.74 30.60
CA PHE A 339 51.54 33.70 30.49
C PHE A 339 50.35 33.08 29.76
N ASN A 340 49.16 33.63 30.02
CA ASN A 340 47.91 33.22 29.40
C ASN A 340 47.65 34.04 28.14
N LEU A 341 47.18 33.36 27.09
CA LEU A 341 46.88 33.98 25.81
C LEU A 341 45.43 33.69 25.45
N ASP A 342 44.64 34.75 25.35
CA ASP A 342 43.29 34.73 24.83
C ASP A 342 43.34 34.90 23.30
N VAL A 343 43.01 33.83 22.58
CA VAL A 343 42.94 33.84 21.12
C VAL A 343 41.48 33.94 20.70
N ALA A 344 41.20 34.81 19.73
CA ALA A 344 39.99 34.74 18.94
C ALA A 344 40.37 34.48 17.47
N GLN A 345 39.73 33.49 16.86
CA GLN A 345 39.87 33.21 15.43
C GLN A 345 38.52 33.42 14.75
N ILE A 346 38.52 34.22 13.69
CA ILE A 346 37.36 34.38 12.82
C ILE A 346 37.58 33.51 11.59
N ILE A 347 36.66 32.59 11.33
CA ILE A 347 36.66 31.73 10.16
C ILE A 347 35.58 32.24 9.21
N HIS A 348 36.00 32.57 8.00
CA HIS A 348 35.12 32.82 6.86
C HIS A 348 35.01 31.50 6.09
N VAL A 349 33.79 30.97 5.98
CA VAL A 349 33.48 29.69 5.34
C VAL A 349 33.21 29.89 3.86
#